data_AF-A0A5E4XL53-F1
#
_entry.id   AF-A0A5E4XL53-F1
#
_cell.length_a   1.000
_cell.length_b   1.000
_cell.length_c   1.000
_cell.angle_alpha   90.00
_cell.angle_beta   90.00
_cell.angle_gamma   90.00
#
_symmetry.space_group_name_H-M   'P 1'
#
loop_
_entity.id
_entity.type
_entity.pdbx_description
1 polymer ?
#
loop_
_entity_poly.entity_id
_entity_poly.type
_entity_poly.pdbx_seq_one_letter_code
_entity_poly.pdbx_strand_id
1 'polypeptide(L)'
;MAASLVMLRERASGMEVLLLRRAIRATDFSSDAYVFPGGVVDTADRKGHAVCLELDDAAASQRLQLPAGGLDYYVAAIRECFEETGVLFASDRTGASVDTHRLNAMRGKREALHDGQIDMAALCNAFEVRLTPQRLHYLSHWVTPLALPKRFDTRFFLAMLPEGQQVEVDQIETAAHRWMRPQYALAHADQLRLLPPTRKLLQWLDGMETVQRAMAAAQALEDIPRIQPRLANGKRGRWPVTPDEPSWAELTLIDANEQGTGSYEIVPGRVVTLMPGLLRLAAPNPGMMTGPGTNTYLVGGGPGNAWAVIDPGPDDPAHIDAILHAAPGPIRQIFVTHTHRDHSPGARLLKEKTGATTYGMPARHHEGQDTVFAPDVTLGDGDAVTLPDGRQLRAIHTPGHAANHFCYALPDAKLVFTGDHVMQGSTVVINPPDGHMATYLASLEKLAALAPEWLAPGHGFVMDQPARRIARLVNHRLARESRTLDALARLGPATIETLTPVVYADVPAARHAVARRSLQAHLEKLAEDGLASVSAEGQWRRTSVAMAPR
;
A
#
# COMPACT_ATOMS: atom_id res chain seq x y z
N MET A 1 -8.06 3.46 -25.26
CA MET A 1 -6.72 3.84 -24.77
C MET A 1 -6.64 5.34 -24.67
N ALA A 2 -5.86 5.87 -23.75
CA ALA A 2 -5.72 7.31 -23.53
C ALA A 2 -4.28 7.66 -23.13
N ALA A 3 -3.91 8.91 -23.37
CA ALA A 3 -2.64 9.49 -22.97
C ALA A 3 -2.87 10.83 -22.27
N SER A 4 -2.18 11.08 -21.17
CA SER A 4 -2.31 12.32 -20.40
C SER A 4 -0.95 12.88 -20.02
N LEU A 5 -0.83 14.20 -20.00
CA LEU A 5 0.43 14.90 -19.77
C LEU A 5 0.40 15.68 -18.44
N VAL A 6 1.22 15.24 -17.50
CA VAL A 6 1.55 15.97 -16.28
C VAL A 6 2.59 17.02 -16.63
N MET A 7 2.17 18.28 -16.71
CA MET A 7 3.06 19.39 -17.09
C MET A 7 3.50 20.18 -15.87
N LEU A 8 4.82 20.37 -15.74
CA LEU A 8 5.45 21.11 -14.66
C LEU A 8 5.98 22.46 -15.12
N ARG A 9 6.06 23.40 -14.18
CA ARG A 9 6.88 24.61 -14.30
C ARG A 9 7.54 24.95 -12.98
N GLU A 10 8.67 25.63 -13.06
CA GLU A 10 9.39 26.15 -11.90
C GLU A 10 9.03 27.62 -11.65
N ARG A 11 8.89 28.01 -10.38
CA ARG A 11 8.69 29.39 -9.93
C ARG A 11 9.56 29.65 -8.71
N ALA A 12 9.76 30.92 -8.36
CA ALA A 12 10.43 31.27 -7.10
C ALA A 12 9.72 30.67 -5.86
N SER A 13 8.41 30.43 -5.94
CA SER A 13 7.60 29.77 -4.91
C SER A 13 7.66 28.23 -4.93
N GLY A 14 8.46 27.65 -5.82
CA GLY A 14 8.62 26.22 -6.04
C GLY A 14 7.82 25.65 -7.21
N MET A 15 7.89 24.32 -7.35
CA MET A 15 7.24 23.55 -8.40
C MET A 15 5.73 23.74 -8.45
N GLU A 16 5.21 23.99 -9.66
CA GLU A 16 3.79 24.00 -9.96
C GLU A 16 3.45 23.00 -11.06
N VAL A 17 2.24 22.46 -11.01
CA VAL A 17 1.68 21.53 -11.99
C VAL A 17 0.42 22.13 -12.62
N LEU A 18 0.25 21.91 -13.92
CA LEU A 18 -0.93 22.33 -14.65
C LEU A 18 -2.10 21.39 -14.39
N LEU A 19 -3.24 21.95 -13.98
CA LEU A 19 -4.51 21.25 -13.88
C LEU A 19 -5.59 21.99 -14.69
N LEU A 20 -6.37 21.23 -15.45
CA LEU A 20 -7.49 21.70 -16.24
C LEU A 20 -8.81 21.34 -15.53
N ARG A 21 -9.73 22.29 -15.44
CA ARG A 21 -11.08 22.07 -14.92
C ARG A 21 -11.98 21.67 -16.08
N ARG A 22 -12.47 20.43 -16.07
CA ARG A 22 -13.39 19.94 -17.11
C ARG A 22 -14.70 20.73 -17.09
N ALA A 23 -15.21 21.06 -18.29
CA ALA A 23 -16.51 21.71 -18.42
C ALA A 23 -17.63 20.85 -17.80
N ILE A 24 -18.66 21.53 -17.26
CA ILE A 24 -19.78 20.84 -16.63
C ILE A 24 -20.64 20.18 -17.72
N ARG A 25 -20.65 18.85 -17.76
CA ARG A 25 -21.55 18.05 -18.62
C ARG A 25 -22.45 17.19 -17.74
N ALA A 26 -23.77 17.25 -17.92
CA ALA A 26 -24.76 16.62 -17.03
C ALA A 26 -24.64 15.08 -16.94
N THR A 27 -23.98 14.44 -17.91
CA THR A 27 -23.84 12.98 -18.04
C THR A 27 -22.42 12.45 -17.76
N ASP A 28 -21.47 13.31 -17.37
CA ASP A 28 -20.08 12.90 -17.13
C ASP A 28 -19.74 12.91 -15.63
N PHE A 29 -19.38 11.76 -15.08
CA PHE A 29 -18.98 11.62 -13.67
C PHE A 29 -17.74 12.47 -13.30
N SER A 30 -16.90 12.78 -14.29
CA SER A 30 -15.73 13.66 -14.16
C SER A 30 -15.99 15.14 -14.47
N SER A 31 -17.25 15.49 -14.72
CA SER A 31 -17.73 16.87 -14.83
C SER A 31 -17.24 17.68 -13.63
N ASP A 32 -16.67 18.87 -13.88
CA ASP A 32 -16.12 19.77 -12.87
C ASP A 32 -14.84 19.29 -12.14
N ALA A 33 -14.28 18.13 -12.51
CA ALA A 33 -13.05 17.63 -11.92
C ALA A 33 -11.82 18.35 -12.49
N TYR A 34 -10.80 18.52 -11.65
CA TYR A 34 -9.47 18.94 -12.07
C TYR A 34 -8.64 17.74 -12.54
N VAL A 35 -8.15 17.80 -13.77
CA VAL A 35 -7.40 16.73 -14.45
C VAL A 35 -6.15 17.26 -15.13
N PHE A 36 -5.27 16.36 -15.55
CA PHE A 36 -4.18 16.70 -16.47
C PHE A 36 -4.72 16.77 -17.90
N PRO A 37 -4.10 17.57 -18.79
CA PRO A 37 -4.45 17.53 -20.20
C PRO A 37 -4.28 16.14 -20.79
N GLY A 38 -5.21 15.73 -21.64
CA GLY A 38 -5.13 14.41 -22.27
C GLY A 38 -6.46 13.83 -22.70
N GLY A 39 -6.38 12.88 -23.63
CA GLY A 39 -7.55 12.26 -24.22
C GLY A 39 -7.22 10.93 -24.88
N VAL A 40 -8.04 10.57 -25.87
CA VAL A 40 -8.03 9.24 -26.49
C VAL A 40 -6.88 9.15 -27.49
N VAL A 41 -6.21 8.00 -27.56
CA VAL A 41 -5.26 7.73 -28.66
C VAL A 41 -6.06 7.45 -29.92
N ASP A 42 -5.91 8.31 -30.94
CA ASP A 42 -6.57 8.19 -32.23
C ASP A 42 -5.70 7.39 -33.22
N THR A 43 -6.34 6.70 -34.15
CA THR A 43 -5.66 6.05 -35.28
C THR A 43 -4.79 7.00 -36.11
N ALA A 44 -5.15 8.28 -36.20
CA ALA A 44 -4.41 9.32 -36.89
C ALA A 44 -3.09 9.70 -36.18
N ASP A 45 -2.95 9.44 -34.88
CA ASP A 45 -1.72 9.71 -34.12
C ASP A 45 -0.51 8.94 -34.70
N ARG A 46 -0.77 7.79 -35.34
CA ARG A 46 0.26 7.03 -36.06
C ARG A 46 0.94 7.81 -37.18
N LYS A 47 0.22 8.69 -37.87
CA LYS A 47 0.81 9.52 -38.93
C LYS A 47 1.84 10.50 -38.36
N GLY A 48 1.67 10.92 -37.10
CA GLY A 48 2.59 11.80 -36.38
C GLY A 48 3.99 11.22 -36.19
N HIS A 49 4.17 9.90 -36.35
CA HIS A 49 5.49 9.25 -36.27
C HIS A 49 6.48 9.87 -37.26
N ALA A 50 6.03 10.20 -38.47
CA ALA A 50 6.87 10.77 -39.53
C ALA A 50 7.45 12.16 -39.21
N VAL A 51 6.93 12.83 -38.18
CA VAL A 51 7.38 14.15 -37.74
C VAL A 51 8.00 14.14 -36.34
N CYS A 52 8.21 12.96 -35.74
CA CYS A 52 8.86 12.82 -34.43
C CYS A 52 10.39 12.86 -34.53
N LEU A 53 11.03 13.46 -33.53
CA LEU A 53 12.48 13.43 -33.34
C LEU A 53 12.87 12.41 -32.27
N GLU A 54 14.03 11.79 -32.46
CA GLU A 54 14.82 11.04 -31.45
C GLU A 54 14.15 9.85 -30.75
N LEU A 55 12.86 9.62 -30.96
CA LEU A 55 12.12 8.47 -30.44
C LEU A 55 11.35 7.81 -31.58
N ASP A 56 11.69 6.55 -31.85
CA ASP A 56 10.94 5.68 -32.77
C ASP A 56 9.91 4.82 -32.01
N ASP A 57 9.06 4.12 -32.78
CA ASP A 57 8.02 3.26 -32.21
C ASP A 57 8.60 2.08 -31.43
N ALA A 58 9.73 1.52 -31.87
CA ALA A 58 10.35 0.38 -31.18
C ALA A 58 10.80 0.76 -29.77
N ALA A 59 11.52 1.87 -29.62
CA ALA A 59 11.96 2.38 -28.32
C ALA A 59 10.78 2.84 -27.46
N ALA A 60 9.78 3.49 -28.05
CA ALA A 60 8.57 3.88 -27.33
C ALA A 60 7.79 2.64 -26.84
N SER A 61 7.61 1.62 -27.68
CA SER A 61 6.94 0.37 -27.32
C SER A 61 7.69 -0.39 -26.24
N GLN A 62 9.02 -0.44 -26.31
CA GLN A 62 9.83 -1.02 -25.25
C GLN A 62 9.60 -0.31 -23.91
N ARG A 63 9.64 1.03 -23.89
CA ARG A 63 9.40 1.84 -22.68
C ARG A 63 7.99 1.63 -22.11
N LEU A 64 6.99 1.47 -22.97
CA LEU A 64 5.58 1.28 -22.58
C LEU A 64 5.21 -0.19 -22.34
N GLN A 65 6.17 -1.11 -22.45
CA GLN A 65 5.96 -2.56 -22.35
C GLN A 65 4.86 -3.06 -23.31
N LEU A 66 4.89 -2.57 -24.55
CA LEU A 66 3.96 -2.93 -25.63
C LEU A 66 4.69 -3.69 -26.74
N PRO A 67 3.98 -4.56 -27.48
CA PRO A 67 4.57 -5.23 -28.65
C PRO A 67 4.86 -4.26 -29.81
N ALA A 68 4.01 -3.24 -30.01
CA ALA A 68 4.15 -2.19 -31.02
C ALA A 68 3.19 -1.01 -30.70
N GLY A 69 3.32 0.12 -31.40
CA GLY A 69 2.40 1.27 -31.28
C GLY A 69 2.60 2.11 -30.02
N GLY A 70 3.78 2.09 -29.43
CA GLY A 70 4.11 2.90 -28.26
C GLY A 70 4.16 4.38 -28.60
N LEU A 71 4.64 4.74 -29.79
CA LEU A 71 4.78 6.14 -30.20
C LEU A 71 3.42 6.81 -30.44
N ASP A 72 2.36 6.04 -30.71
CA ASP A 72 0.97 6.52 -30.78
C ASP A 72 0.57 7.26 -29.48
N TYR A 73 1.00 6.78 -28.30
CA TYR A 73 0.69 7.43 -27.01
C TYR A 73 1.44 8.75 -26.80
N TYR A 74 2.68 8.84 -27.27
CA TYR A 74 3.46 10.06 -27.17
C TYR A 74 2.87 11.15 -28.09
N VAL A 75 2.52 10.79 -29.32
CA VAL A 75 1.87 11.72 -30.26
C VAL A 75 0.51 12.15 -29.69
N ALA A 76 -0.30 11.22 -29.19
CA ALA A 76 -1.58 11.54 -28.56
C ALA A 76 -1.40 12.51 -27.37
N ALA A 77 -0.43 12.26 -26.48
CA ALA A 77 -0.17 13.16 -25.35
C ALA A 77 0.20 14.58 -25.81
N ILE A 78 0.98 14.71 -26.89
CA ILE A 78 1.35 16.02 -27.45
C ILE A 78 0.16 16.69 -28.15
N ARG A 79 -0.61 15.93 -28.94
CA ARG A 79 -1.81 16.41 -29.66
C ARG A 79 -2.83 16.95 -28.67
N GLU A 80 -3.24 16.14 -27.70
CA GLU A 80 -4.25 16.50 -26.70
C GLU A 80 -3.80 17.70 -25.86
N CYS A 81 -2.51 17.74 -25.47
CA CYS A 81 -1.94 18.91 -24.81
C CYS A 81 -2.06 20.17 -25.68
N PHE A 82 -1.77 20.07 -26.96
CA PHE A 82 -1.83 21.21 -27.87
C PHE A 82 -3.28 21.67 -28.11
N GLU A 83 -4.21 20.75 -28.33
CA GLU A 83 -5.64 21.04 -28.48
C GLU A 83 -6.17 21.79 -27.25
N GLU A 84 -6.00 21.21 -26.06
CA GLU A 84 -6.61 21.73 -24.84
C GLU A 84 -5.90 22.96 -24.26
N THR A 85 -4.58 23.10 -24.48
CA THR A 85 -3.77 24.13 -23.78
C THR A 85 -2.97 25.06 -24.70
N GLY A 86 -2.90 24.77 -26.00
CA GLY A 86 -2.09 25.52 -26.95
C GLY A 86 -0.57 25.41 -26.72
N VAL A 87 -0.13 24.49 -25.83
CA VAL A 87 1.27 24.16 -25.60
C VAL A 87 1.69 23.03 -26.53
N LEU A 88 2.78 23.23 -27.27
CA LEU A 88 3.28 22.26 -28.24
C LEU A 88 4.71 21.83 -27.91
N PHE A 89 4.91 20.51 -27.81
CA PHE A 89 6.23 19.89 -27.67
C PHE A 89 6.84 19.64 -29.05
N ALA A 90 7.37 20.70 -29.65
CA ALA A 90 8.03 20.64 -30.95
C ALA A 90 9.26 21.56 -30.99
N SER A 91 10.11 21.32 -31.98
CA SER A 91 11.20 22.20 -32.38
C SER A 91 11.09 22.54 -33.86
N ASP A 92 11.74 23.62 -34.29
CA ASP A 92 11.91 23.90 -35.71
C ASP A 92 12.96 22.97 -36.35
N ARG A 93 13.23 23.17 -37.65
CA ARG A 93 14.23 22.38 -38.40
C ARG A 93 15.66 22.53 -37.90
N THR A 94 15.96 23.56 -37.13
CA THR A 94 17.28 23.78 -36.53
C THR A 94 17.40 23.13 -35.15
N GLY A 95 16.30 22.58 -34.62
CA GLY A 95 16.23 22.05 -33.26
C GLY A 95 15.92 23.11 -32.20
N ALA A 96 15.64 24.36 -32.61
CA ALA A 96 15.29 25.44 -31.70
C ALA A 96 13.80 25.41 -31.31
N SER A 97 13.45 26.09 -30.20
CA SER A 97 12.06 26.24 -29.77
C SER A 97 11.22 26.95 -30.83
N VAL A 98 9.96 26.52 -30.98
CA VAL A 98 9.00 27.17 -31.88
C VAL A 98 8.76 28.62 -31.46
N ASP A 99 8.99 29.55 -32.37
CA ASP A 99 8.82 30.98 -32.12
C ASP A 99 7.34 31.35 -31.86
N THR A 100 7.10 32.43 -31.10
CA THR A 100 5.76 32.82 -30.65
C THR A 100 4.81 33.12 -31.80
N HIS A 101 5.29 33.73 -32.89
CA HIS A 101 4.45 34.07 -34.04
C HIS A 101 3.95 32.79 -34.74
N ARG A 102 4.87 31.85 -34.99
CA ARG A 102 4.54 30.54 -35.57
C ARG A 102 3.62 29.74 -34.67
N LEU A 103 3.89 29.68 -33.36
CA LEU A 103 3.04 28.97 -32.40
C LEU A 103 1.61 29.55 -32.39
N ASN A 104 1.45 30.87 -32.43
CA ASN A 104 0.13 31.50 -32.51
C ASN A 104 -0.61 31.16 -33.82
N ALA A 105 0.10 31.10 -34.94
CA ALA A 105 -0.49 30.67 -36.21
C ALA A 105 -0.93 29.19 -36.17
N MET A 106 -0.15 28.32 -35.50
CA MET A 106 -0.53 26.93 -35.25
C MET A 106 -1.75 26.83 -34.33
N ARG A 107 -1.83 27.65 -33.28
CA ARG A 107 -2.99 27.66 -32.36
C ARG A 107 -4.30 27.99 -33.06
N GLY A 108 -4.24 28.79 -34.12
CA GLY A 108 -5.38 29.06 -35.02
C GLY A 108 -5.86 27.84 -35.83
N LYS A 109 -5.16 26.70 -35.75
CA LYS A 109 -5.54 25.43 -36.39
C LYS A 109 -6.06 24.38 -35.40
N ARG A 110 -6.17 24.70 -34.10
CA ARG A 110 -6.60 23.73 -33.07
C ARG A 110 -7.99 23.16 -33.31
N GLU A 111 -8.95 23.99 -33.73
CA GLU A 111 -10.31 23.52 -34.05
C GLU A 111 -10.31 22.49 -35.19
N ALA A 112 -9.58 22.78 -36.27
CA ALA A 112 -9.43 21.84 -37.40
C ALA A 112 -8.72 20.54 -37.00
N LEU A 113 -7.78 20.60 -36.03
CA LEU A 113 -7.10 19.41 -35.50
C LEU A 113 -8.06 18.60 -34.62
N HIS A 114 -8.77 19.26 -33.70
CA HIS A 114 -9.76 18.66 -32.79
C HIS A 114 -10.90 17.98 -33.56
N ASP A 115 -11.40 18.61 -34.62
CA ASP A 115 -12.45 18.07 -35.48
C ASP A 115 -11.94 16.98 -36.46
N GLY A 116 -10.64 16.66 -36.43
CA GLY A 116 -10.02 15.65 -37.30
C GLY A 116 -9.91 16.05 -38.77
N GLN A 117 -10.05 17.33 -39.10
CA GLN A 117 -9.88 17.85 -40.48
C GLN A 117 -8.41 17.85 -40.91
N ILE A 118 -7.49 18.01 -39.95
CA ILE A 118 -6.05 17.84 -40.12
C ILE A 118 -5.52 16.90 -39.02
N ASP A 119 -4.36 16.30 -39.25
CA ASP A 119 -3.64 15.52 -38.24
C ASP A 119 -2.33 16.22 -37.82
N MET A 120 -1.68 15.70 -36.77
CA MET A 120 -0.43 16.27 -36.26
C MET A 120 0.69 16.31 -37.30
N ALA A 121 0.74 15.36 -38.24
CA ALA A 121 1.75 15.33 -39.29
C ALA A 121 1.50 16.46 -40.30
N ALA A 122 0.25 16.64 -40.74
CA ALA A 122 -0.14 17.74 -41.62
C ALA A 122 0.13 19.09 -40.98
N LEU A 123 -0.23 19.27 -39.70
CA LEU A 123 0.06 20.49 -38.94
C LEU A 123 1.56 20.77 -38.86
N CYS A 124 2.37 19.79 -38.43
CA CYS A 124 3.81 19.98 -38.28
C CYS A 124 4.50 20.29 -39.63
N ASN A 125 4.07 19.64 -40.71
CA ASN A 125 4.62 19.88 -42.04
C ASN A 125 4.26 21.27 -42.57
N ALA A 126 3.03 21.74 -42.36
CA ALA A 126 2.60 23.07 -42.80
C ALA A 126 3.38 24.21 -42.14
N PHE A 127 3.88 24.00 -40.92
CA PHE A 127 4.64 25.00 -40.15
C PHE A 127 6.14 24.66 -40.03
N GLU A 128 6.61 23.64 -40.74
CA GLU A 128 8.01 23.20 -40.76
C GLU A 128 8.60 22.94 -39.37
N VAL A 129 7.83 22.29 -38.49
CA VAL A 129 8.25 21.87 -37.15
C VAL A 129 8.31 20.34 -37.05
N ARG A 130 8.91 19.84 -35.97
CA ARG A 130 9.02 18.43 -35.63
C ARG A 130 8.68 18.20 -34.16
N LEU A 131 7.94 17.15 -33.87
CA LEU A 131 7.55 16.78 -32.51
C LEU A 131 8.75 16.30 -31.71
N THR A 132 8.75 16.59 -30.41
CA THR A 132 9.83 16.23 -29.48
C THR A 132 9.36 15.26 -28.39
N PRO A 133 8.89 14.04 -28.76
CA PRO A 133 8.37 13.05 -27.82
C PRO A 133 9.40 12.59 -26.78
N GLN A 134 10.70 12.70 -27.06
CA GLN A 134 11.76 12.40 -26.10
C GLN A 134 11.75 13.30 -24.85
N ARG A 135 11.06 14.46 -24.89
CA ARG A 135 10.88 15.35 -23.73
C ARG A 135 9.78 14.89 -22.77
N LEU A 136 9.03 13.86 -23.14
CA LEU A 136 7.97 13.27 -22.31
C LEU A 136 8.53 12.01 -21.63
N HIS A 137 8.48 11.98 -20.30
CA HIS A 137 8.91 10.83 -19.51
C HIS A 137 7.69 9.99 -19.13
N TYR A 138 7.69 8.70 -19.46
CA TYR A 138 6.60 7.81 -19.07
C TYR A 138 6.56 7.69 -17.55
N LEU A 139 5.41 7.96 -16.94
CA LEU A 139 5.28 8.19 -15.49
C LEU A 139 4.38 7.17 -14.80
N SER A 140 3.21 6.85 -15.38
CA SER A 140 2.22 6.00 -14.70
C SER A 140 1.22 5.38 -15.67
N HIS A 141 0.60 4.26 -15.27
CA HIS A 141 -0.41 3.56 -16.06
C HIS A 141 -1.63 3.23 -15.22
N TRP A 142 -2.78 3.80 -15.56
CA TRP A 142 -4.02 3.59 -14.83
C TRP A 142 -5.12 3.06 -15.72
N VAL A 143 -5.88 2.10 -15.20
CA VAL A 143 -7.09 1.61 -15.83
C VAL A 143 -8.27 1.82 -14.90
N THR A 144 -9.36 2.36 -15.46
CA THR A 144 -10.60 2.56 -14.70
C THR A 144 -11.13 1.22 -14.15
N PRO A 145 -11.60 1.18 -12.89
CA PRO A 145 -12.19 -0.01 -12.27
C PRO A 145 -13.19 -0.75 -13.16
N LEU A 146 -13.25 -2.08 -13.07
CA LEU A 146 -14.13 -2.92 -13.91
C LEU A 146 -15.61 -2.59 -13.71
N ALA A 147 -16.03 -2.24 -12.50
CA ALA A 147 -17.43 -1.98 -12.16
C ALA A 147 -17.97 -0.63 -12.66
N LEU A 148 -17.17 0.16 -13.39
CA LEU A 148 -17.59 1.45 -13.95
C LEU A 148 -17.91 1.30 -15.45
N PRO A 149 -19.00 1.93 -15.94
CA PRO A 149 -19.46 1.74 -17.32
C PRO A 149 -18.52 2.37 -18.35
N LYS A 150 -17.95 3.55 -18.04
CA LYS A 150 -16.97 4.24 -18.89
C LYS A 150 -15.58 3.93 -18.38
N ARG A 151 -14.73 3.33 -19.22
CA ARG A 151 -13.39 2.89 -18.82
C ARG A 151 -12.33 3.44 -19.75
N PHE A 152 -11.24 3.90 -19.13
CA PHE A 152 -10.05 4.37 -19.79
C PHE A 152 -8.86 3.52 -19.37
N ASP A 153 -7.95 3.30 -20.31
CA ASP A 153 -6.62 2.73 -20.11
C ASP A 153 -5.64 3.86 -20.45
N THR A 154 -5.21 4.59 -19.42
CA THR A 154 -4.53 5.88 -19.54
C THR A 154 -3.06 5.74 -19.16
N ARG A 155 -2.18 6.19 -20.06
CA ARG A 155 -0.75 6.35 -19.80
C ARG A 155 -0.45 7.81 -19.51
N PHE A 156 0.24 8.06 -18.40
CA PHE A 156 0.62 9.39 -17.96
C PHE A 156 2.08 9.64 -18.32
N PHE A 157 2.36 10.82 -18.85
CA PHE A 157 3.69 11.32 -19.15
C PHE A 157 3.99 12.55 -18.30
N LEU A 158 5.25 12.76 -17.93
CA LEU A 158 5.75 13.95 -17.26
C LEU A 158 6.56 14.79 -18.23
N ALA A 159 6.33 16.10 -18.26
CA ALA A 159 7.17 17.02 -19.02
C ALA A 159 7.27 18.40 -18.39
N MET A 160 8.37 19.10 -18.67
CA MET A 160 8.52 20.53 -18.36
C MET A 160 7.83 21.37 -19.44
N LEU A 161 7.09 22.41 -19.03
CA LEU A 161 6.57 23.44 -19.93
C LEU A 161 7.69 23.94 -20.87
N PRO A 162 7.51 23.89 -22.21
CA PRO A 162 8.47 24.45 -23.14
C PRO A 162 8.72 25.93 -22.88
N GLU A 163 10.00 26.33 -22.95
CA GLU A 163 10.42 27.70 -22.66
C GLU A 163 9.68 28.71 -23.55
N GLY A 164 9.22 29.81 -22.95
CA GLY A 164 8.52 30.88 -23.66
C GLY A 164 7.05 30.60 -24.00
N GLN A 165 6.54 29.38 -23.79
CA GLN A 165 5.12 29.08 -24.05
C GLN A 165 4.23 29.42 -22.85
N GLN A 166 2.99 29.84 -23.15
CA GLN A 166 1.93 30.07 -22.17
C GLN A 166 0.73 29.18 -22.46
N VAL A 167 -0.05 28.87 -21.43
CA VAL A 167 -1.26 28.04 -21.55
C VAL A 167 -2.45 28.90 -21.97
N GLU A 168 -3.15 28.46 -23.01
CA GLU A 168 -4.39 29.02 -23.53
C GLU A 168 -5.44 27.91 -23.70
N VAL A 169 -6.47 27.94 -22.86
CA VAL A 169 -7.56 26.96 -22.91
C VAL A 169 -8.60 27.33 -23.95
N ASP A 170 -9.21 26.32 -24.58
CA ASP A 170 -10.19 26.46 -25.66
C ASP A 170 -11.59 26.95 -25.21
N GLN A 171 -11.86 27.05 -23.91
CA GLN A 171 -13.17 27.37 -23.29
C GLN A 171 -14.35 26.46 -23.67
N ILE A 172 -14.17 25.50 -24.59
CA ILE A 172 -15.22 24.58 -25.05
C ILE A 172 -15.19 23.29 -24.22
N GLU A 173 -14.02 22.69 -24.05
CA GLU A 173 -13.85 21.45 -23.27
C GLU A 173 -13.31 21.73 -21.87
N THR A 174 -12.49 22.77 -21.75
CA THR A 174 -11.85 23.19 -20.51
C THR A 174 -12.41 24.53 -20.03
N ALA A 175 -13.09 24.53 -18.89
CA ALA A 175 -13.68 25.73 -18.31
C ALA A 175 -12.64 26.70 -17.74
N ALA A 176 -11.50 26.17 -17.25
CA ALA A 176 -10.38 26.97 -16.74
C ALA A 176 -9.12 26.10 -16.64
N HIS A 177 -7.94 26.73 -16.68
CA HIS A 177 -6.70 26.11 -16.23
C HIS A 177 -6.20 26.76 -14.94
N ARG A 178 -5.43 26.01 -14.16
CA ARG A 178 -4.71 26.53 -13.00
C ARG A 178 -3.35 25.85 -12.87
N TRP A 179 -2.34 26.66 -12.62
CA TRP A 179 -1.07 26.18 -12.10
C TRP A 179 -1.18 26.14 -10.58
N MET A 180 -0.86 24.99 -9.99
CA MET A 180 -0.96 24.79 -8.55
C MET A 180 0.28 24.10 -8.01
N ARG A 181 0.67 24.43 -6.78
CA ARG A 181 1.62 23.60 -6.03
C ARG A 181 0.94 22.26 -5.69
N PRO A 182 1.62 21.11 -5.80
CA PRO A 182 1.03 19.81 -5.46
C PRO A 182 0.40 19.78 -4.06
N GLN A 183 1.10 20.34 -3.06
CA GLN A 183 0.63 20.48 -1.68
C GLN A 183 -0.72 21.18 -1.58
N TYR A 184 -0.88 22.28 -2.31
CA TYR A 184 -2.12 23.06 -2.29
C TYR A 184 -3.27 22.26 -2.92
N ALA A 185 -3.02 21.61 -4.06
CA ALA A 185 -4.03 20.78 -4.72
C ALA A 185 -4.48 19.61 -3.82
N LEU A 186 -3.55 18.98 -3.11
CA LEU A 186 -3.85 17.89 -2.18
C LEU A 186 -4.64 18.34 -0.96
N ALA A 187 -4.30 19.50 -0.39
CA ALA A 187 -5.04 20.08 0.74
C ALA A 187 -6.51 20.42 0.39
N HIS A 188 -6.79 20.70 -0.88
CA HIS A 188 -8.12 21.05 -1.39
C HIS A 188 -8.71 19.97 -2.30
N ALA A 189 -8.25 18.71 -2.16
CA ALA A 189 -8.56 17.63 -3.10
C ALA A 189 -10.06 17.40 -3.31
N ASP A 190 -10.86 17.51 -2.25
CA ASP A 190 -12.30 17.29 -2.30
C ASP A 190 -13.02 18.46 -3.02
N GLN A 191 -12.57 19.70 -2.78
CA GLN A 191 -13.08 20.90 -3.46
C GLN A 191 -12.72 20.90 -4.95
N LEU A 192 -11.54 20.41 -5.29
CA LEU A 192 -11.05 20.27 -6.67
C LEU A 192 -11.54 18.98 -7.35
N ARG A 193 -12.29 18.14 -6.63
CA ARG A 193 -12.80 16.84 -7.09
C ARG A 193 -11.73 16.00 -7.79
N LEU A 194 -10.53 15.95 -7.19
CA LEU A 194 -9.39 15.25 -7.78
C LEU A 194 -9.69 13.77 -7.95
N LEU A 195 -9.55 13.28 -9.18
CA LEU A 195 -9.66 11.85 -9.48
C LEU A 195 -8.47 11.08 -8.87
N PRO A 196 -8.63 9.78 -8.58
CA PRO A 196 -7.59 8.99 -7.92
C PRO A 196 -6.22 9.03 -8.61
N PRO A 197 -6.11 8.88 -9.96
CA PRO A 197 -4.82 9.01 -10.65
C PRO A 197 -4.20 10.38 -10.44
N THR A 198 -4.98 11.46 -10.58
CA THR A 198 -4.52 12.84 -10.35
C THR A 198 -4.01 13.01 -8.93
N ARG A 199 -4.77 12.55 -7.92
CA ARG A 199 -4.38 12.65 -6.52
C ARG A 199 -3.08 11.90 -6.22
N LYS A 200 -2.92 10.68 -6.73
CA LYS A 200 -1.72 9.86 -6.49
C LYS A 200 -0.48 10.45 -7.19
N LEU A 201 -0.63 10.97 -8.40
CA LEU A 201 0.46 11.65 -9.10
C LEU A 201 0.86 12.96 -8.42
N LEU A 202 -0.09 13.71 -7.87
CA LEU A 202 0.20 14.88 -7.04
C LEU A 202 0.92 14.52 -5.74
N GLN A 203 0.55 13.42 -5.08
CA GLN A 203 1.25 12.91 -3.89
C GLN A 203 2.69 12.50 -4.23
N TRP A 204 2.90 11.85 -5.37
CA TRP A 204 4.24 11.52 -5.85
C TRP A 204 5.07 12.79 -6.11
N LEU A 205 4.50 13.79 -6.80
CA LEU A 205 5.17 15.07 -7.06
C LEU A 205 5.50 15.83 -5.78
N ASP A 206 4.60 15.83 -4.78
CA ASP A 206 4.85 16.47 -3.48
C ASP A 206 6.09 15.88 -2.79
N GLY A 207 6.27 14.55 -2.85
CA GLY A 207 7.45 13.87 -2.33
C GLY A 207 8.75 14.13 -3.08
N MET A 208 8.72 14.72 -4.28
CA MET A 208 9.91 15.06 -5.06
C MET A 208 10.48 16.45 -4.72
N GLU A 209 9.67 17.33 -4.11
CA GLU A 209 9.98 18.71 -3.72
C GLU A 209 10.33 19.71 -4.85
N THR A 210 11.08 19.28 -5.87
CA THR A 210 11.59 20.14 -6.97
C THR A 210 11.30 19.53 -8.34
N VAL A 211 11.23 20.37 -9.38
CA VAL A 211 11.00 19.87 -10.74
C VAL A 211 12.16 18.99 -11.22
N GLN A 212 13.40 19.36 -10.89
CA GLN A 212 14.59 18.61 -11.31
C GLN A 212 14.58 17.19 -10.74
N ARG A 213 14.24 17.03 -9.45
CA ARG A 213 14.09 15.71 -8.82
C ARG A 213 12.95 14.93 -9.45
N ALA A 214 11.80 15.57 -9.72
CA ALA A 214 10.66 14.91 -10.37
C ALA A 214 11.02 14.41 -11.78
N MET A 215 11.66 15.25 -12.61
CA MET A 215 12.07 14.86 -13.96
C MET A 215 13.11 13.73 -13.96
N ALA A 216 14.14 13.83 -13.11
CA ALA A 216 15.15 12.78 -12.96
C ALA A 216 14.54 11.46 -12.47
N ALA A 217 13.62 11.51 -11.50
CA ALA A 217 12.93 10.33 -10.99
C ALA A 217 12.05 9.67 -12.06
N ALA A 218 11.30 10.45 -12.83
CA ALA A 218 10.49 9.92 -13.93
C ALA A 218 11.33 9.30 -15.05
N GLN A 219 12.48 9.90 -15.38
CA GLN A 219 13.41 9.36 -16.37
C GLN A 219 14.03 8.02 -15.94
N ALA A 220 14.24 7.83 -14.63
CA ALA A 220 14.83 6.61 -14.08
C ALA A 220 13.83 5.46 -13.86
N LEU A 221 12.55 5.64 -14.19
CA LEU A 221 11.56 4.57 -14.09
C LEU A 221 11.76 3.53 -15.20
N GLU A 222 12.09 2.31 -14.80
CA GLU A 222 12.23 1.16 -15.72
C GLU A 222 10.96 0.30 -15.77
N ASP A 223 10.26 0.16 -14.64
CA ASP A 223 9.05 -0.65 -14.52
C ASP A 223 7.88 0.19 -14.01
N ILE A 224 6.85 0.31 -14.83
CA ILE A 224 5.66 1.11 -14.54
C ILE A 224 4.46 0.16 -14.51
N PRO A 225 4.01 -0.25 -13.31
CA PRO A 225 2.95 -1.24 -13.21
C PRO A 225 1.62 -0.66 -13.68
N ARG A 226 0.81 -1.52 -14.31
CA ARG A 226 -0.59 -1.24 -14.61
C ARG A 226 -1.42 -1.21 -13.33
N ILE A 227 -1.98 -0.05 -13.00
CA ILE A 227 -2.81 0.15 -11.81
C ILE A 227 -4.30 0.12 -12.21
N GLN A 228 -5.02 -0.93 -11.85
CA GLN A 228 -6.48 -0.97 -11.93
C GLN A 228 -7.06 -1.00 -10.52
N PRO A 229 -7.58 0.12 -9.99
CA PRO A 229 -8.17 0.14 -8.67
C PRO A 229 -9.43 -0.74 -8.59
N ARG A 230 -9.73 -1.24 -7.40
CA ARG A 230 -10.97 -1.98 -7.09
C ARG A 230 -11.93 -1.03 -6.39
N LEU A 231 -13.20 -1.03 -6.77
CA LEU A 231 -14.19 -0.28 -5.99
C LEU A 231 -14.49 -1.04 -4.70
N ALA A 232 -14.65 -0.32 -3.61
CA ALA A 232 -15.08 -0.87 -2.32
C ALA A 232 -15.85 0.19 -1.53
N ASN A 233 -16.61 -0.24 -0.52
CA ASN A 233 -17.44 0.63 0.31
C ASN A 233 -16.78 0.94 1.67
N GLY A 234 -17.10 2.11 2.23
CA GLY A 234 -16.67 2.54 3.56
C GLY A 234 -17.19 3.94 3.87
N LYS A 235 -16.59 4.65 4.83
CA LYS A 235 -17.06 5.96 5.33
C LYS A 235 -17.15 7.07 4.27
N ARG A 236 -16.39 6.98 3.18
CA ARG A 236 -16.45 7.91 2.03
C ARG A 236 -17.41 7.45 0.93
N GLY A 237 -18.25 6.44 1.21
CA GLY A 237 -19.03 5.75 0.19
C GLY A 237 -18.17 4.84 -0.67
N ARG A 238 -18.61 4.63 -1.92
CA ARG A 238 -17.93 3.78 -2.90
C ARG A 238 -16.64 4.46 -3.38
N TRP A 239 -15.49 3.87 -3.09
CA TRP A 239 -14.18 4.44 -3.31
C TRP A 239 -13.24 3.48 -4.06
N PRO A 240 -12.41 3.96 -5.00
CA PRO A 240 -11.38 3.17 -5.65
C PRO A 240 -10.17 2.94 -4.74
N VAL A 241 -9.90 1.67 -4.45
CA VAL A 241 -8.79 1.18 -3.63
C VAL A 241 -7.64 0.74 -4.54
N THR A 242 -6.44 1.19 -4.22
CA THR A 242 -5.21 0.94 -4.98
C THR A 242 -4.37 -0.21 -4.38
N PRO A 243 -3.48 -0.87 -5.17
CA PRO A 243 -2.68 -2.01 -4.70
C PRO A 243 -1.80 -1.76 -3.47
N ASP A 244 -1.45 -0.51 -3.19
CA ASP A 244 -0.68 -0.12 -2.02
C ASP A 244 -1.51 0.06 -0.75
N GLU A 245 -2.85 0.07 -0.86
CA GLU A 245 -3.73 0.26 0.29
C GLU A 245 -3.95 -1.03 1.10
N PRO A 246 -4.09 -0.93 2.43
CA PRO A 246 -4.17 -2.11 3.30
C PRO A 246 -5.28 -3.11 2.95
N SER A 247 -6.45 -2.64 2.53
CA SER A 247 -7.59 -3.51 2.22
C SER A 247 -7.46 -4.24 0.87
N TRP A 248 -6.48 -3.88 0.04
CA TRP A 248 -6.37 -4.42 -1.33
C TRP A 248 -6.36 -5.95 -1.37
N ALA A 249 -5.49 -6.57 -0.58
CA ALA A 249 -5.33 -8.03 -0.55
C ALA A 249 -6.64 -8.73 -0.19
N GLU A 250 -7.33 -8.29 0.86
CA GLU A 250 -8.63 -8.84 1.25
C GLU A 250 -9.70 -8.62 0.18
N LEU A 251 -9.72 -7.48 -0.52
CA LEU A 251 -10.66 -7.25 -1.63
C LEU A 251 -10.47 -8.21 -2.79
N THR A 252 -9.27 -8.77 -2.99
CA THR A 252 -9.07 -9.84 -3.98
C THR A 252 -9.71 -11.16 -3.58
N LEU A 253 -9.96 -11.36 -2.28
CA LEU A 253 -10.63 -12.54 -1.74
C LEU A 253 -12.15 -12.35 -1.70
N ILE A 254 -12.62 -11.25 -1.12
CA ILE A 254 -14.05 -11.06 -0.79
C ILE A 254 -14.87 -10.48 -1.95
N ASP A 255 -14.21 -9.94 -2.97
CA ASP A 255 -14.84 -9.37 -4.16
C ASP A 255 -14.00 -9.69 -5.41
N ALA A 256 -13.76 -10.99 -5.64
CA ALA A 256 -12.92 -11.48 -6.73
C ALA A 256 -13.40 -10.99 -8.12
N ASN A 257 -14.71 -10.83 -8.29
CA ASN A 257 -15.35 -10.36 -9.53
C ASN A 257 -15.38 -8.83 -9.65
N GLU A 258 -14.79 -8.09 -8.71
CA GLU A 258 -14.70 -6.62 -8.70
C GLU A 258 -16.07 -5.93 -8.84
N GLN A 259 -17.12 -6.43 -8.18
CA GLN A 259 -18.47 -5.85 -8.25
C GLN A 259 -18.58 -4.54 -7.43
N GLY A 260 -17.65 -4.31 -6.51
CA GLY A 260 -17.66 -3.20 -5.57
C GLY A 260 -18.55 -3.47 -4.35
N THR A 261 -18.65 -4.73 -3.95
CA THR A 261 -19.42 -5.18 -2.78
C THR A 261 -18.54 -5.29 -1.53
N GLY A 262 -17.22 -5.44 -1.71
CA GLY A 262 -16.25 -5.45 -0.62
C GLY A 262 -16.15 -4.11 0.13
N SER A 263 -15.41 -4.11 1.24
CA SER A 263 -15.20 -2.91 2.06
C SER A 263 -13.72 -2.61 2.24
N TYR A 264 -13.36 -1.32 2.19
CA TYR A 264 -12.01 -0.85 2.55
C TYR A 264 -11.88 -0.51 4.04
N GLU A 265 -12.90 -0.87 4.85
CA GLU A 265 -12.93 -0.65 6.29
C GLU A 265 -13.25 -1.93 7.03
N ILE A 266 -12.53 -2.14 8.14
CA ILE A 266 -12.91 -3.11 9.15
C ILE A 266 -13.86 -2.38 10.09
N VAL A 267 -15.10 -2.87 10.15
CA VAL A 267 -16.14 -2.35 11.03
C VAL A 267 -16.35 -3.39 12.14
N PRO A 268 -16.04 -3.08 13.40
CA PRO A 268 -16.28 -4.00 14.51
C PRO A 268 -17.73 -4.51 14.56
N GLY A 269 -17.90 -5.76 14.96
CA GLY A 269 -19.20 -6.43 14.99
C GLY A 269 -19.75 -6.86 13.62
N ARG A 270 -19.14 -6.43 12.50
CA ARG A 270 -19.55 -6.85 11.16
C ARG A 270 -18.81 -8.10 10.72
N VAL A 271 -19.55 -9.17 10.49
CA VAL A 271 -19.02 -10.43 9.94
C VAL A 271 -18.60 -10.22 8.48
N VAL A 272 -17.42 -10.71 8.13
CA VAL A 272 -16.92 -10.74 6.75
C VAL A 272 -16.57 -12.18 6.39
N THR A 273 -17.19 -12.72 5.34
CA THR A 273 -16.78 -13.99 4.74
C THR A 273 -15.51 -13.76 3.93
N LEU A 274 -14.39 -14.28 4.41
CA LEU A 274 -13.10 -14.15 3.74
C LEU A 274 -12.95 -15.19 2.62
N MET A 275 -13.36 -16.42 2.92
CA MET A 275 -13.37 -17.57 2.02
C MET A 275 -14.53 -18.50 2.44
N PRO A 276 -14.96 -19.46 1.59
CA PRO A 276 -15.90 -20.48 2.01
C PRO A 276 -15.45 -21.18 3.30
N GLY A 277 -16.29 -21.16 4.33
CA GLY A 277 -15.99 -21.74 5.64
C GLY A 277 -14.94 -20.98 6.47
N LEU A 278 -14.68 -19.70 6.14
CA LEU A 278 -13.80 -18.81 6.90
C LEU A 278 -14.40 -17.41 7.03
N LEU A 279 -14.74 -17.03 8.26
CA LEU A 279 -15.30 -15.72 8.60
C LEU A 279 -14.33 -14.93 9.50
N ARG A 280 -14.39 -13.61 9.42
CA ARG A 280 -13.77 -12.69 10.38
C ARG A 280 -14.83 -11.83 11.05
N LEU A 281 -14.69 -11.67 12.35
CA LEU A 281 -15.44 -10.71 13.17
C LEU A 281 -14.45 -9.90 14.00
N ALA A 282 -14.39 -8.59 13.80
CA ALA A 282 -13.53 -7.71 14.60
C ALA A 282 -14.24 -7.29 15.89
N ALA A 283 -13.54 -7.37 17.02
CA ALA A 283 -14.02 -6.91 18.32
C ALA A 283 -14.12 -5.37 18.38
N PRO A 284 -15.04 -4.80 19.18
CA PRO A 284 -15.23 -3.36 19.32
C PRO A 284 -14.20 -2.73 20.29
N ASN A 285 -12.92 -3.07 20.13
CA ASN A 285 -11.81 -2.60 20.96
C ASN A 285 -10.75 -1.82 20.15
N PRO A 286 -11.12 -0.80 19.36
CA PRO A 286 -10.15 -0.06 18.56
C PRO A 286 -9.14 0.68 19.44
N GLY A 287 -7.88 0.75 18.98
CA GLY A 287 -6.82 1.31 19.79
C GLY A 287 -5.50 1.42 19.06
N MET A 288 -4.51 2.02 19.73
CA MET A 288 -3.16 2.17 19.17
C MET A 288 -2.53 0.80 18.84
N MET A 289 -2.79 -0.20 19.67
CA MET A 289 -2.24 -1.56 19.53
C MET A 289 -3.13 -2.45 18.67
N THR A 290 -4.45 -2.30 18.77
CA THR A 290 -5.44 -3.19 18.15
C THR A 290 -5.98 -2.70 16.80
N GLY A 291 -5.57 -1.50 16.37
CA GLY A 291 -6.06 -0.89 15.13
C GLY A 291 -7.58 -0.71 15.16
N PRO A 292 -8.32 -1.19 14.14
CA PRO A 292 -9.79 -1.21 14.15
C PRO A 292 -10.41 -2.13 15.21
N GLY A 293 -9.66 -3.10 15.74
CA GLY A 293 -10.11 -4.11 16.69
C GLY A 293 -9.38 -5.44 16.52
N THR A 294 -9.51 -6.33 17.50
CA THR A 294 -8.97 -7.70 17.42
C THR A 294 -9.82 -8.55 16.49
N ASN A 295 -9.18 -9.23 15.54
CA ASN A 295 -9.83 -10.13 14.61
C ASN A 295 -10.05 -11.49 15.27
N THR A 296 -11.31 -11.82 15.52
CA THR A 296 -11.74 -13.19 15.78
C THR A 296 -12.05 -13.88 14.46
N TYR A 297 -11.51 -15.10 14.26
CA TYR A 297 -11.78 -15.90 13.07
C TYR A 297 -12.69 -17.08 13.40
N LEU A 298 -13.66 -17.35 12.53
CA LEU A 298 -14.51 -18.55 12.61
C LEU A 298 -14.18 -19.46 11.42
N VAL A 299 -13.81 -20.70 11.71
CA VAL A 299 -13.43 -21.70 10.70
C VAL A 299 -14.34 -22.91 10.84
N GLY A 300 -15.03 -23.30 9.78
CA GLY A 300 -15.94 -24.43 9.87
C GLY A 300 -16.84 -24.61 8.66
N GLY A 301 -17.95 -25.30 8.89
CA GLY A 301 -18.91 -25.70 7.88
C GLY A 301 -18.99 -27.23 7.77
N GLY A 302 -18.91 -27.74 6.53
CA GLY A 302 -19.07 -29.17 6.25
C GLY A 302 -20.48 -29.71 6.55
N PRO A 303 -20.71 -31.03 6.39
CA PRO A 303 -22.02 -31.64 6.56
C PRO A 303 -22.61 -31.49 7.98
N GLY A 304 -21.75 -31.44 9.00
CA GLY A 304 -22.15 -31.25 10.39
C GLY A 304 -22.39 -29.79 10.79
N ASN A 305 -22.12 -28.82 9.89
CA ASN A 305 -22.20 -27.38 10.13
C ASN A 305 -21.63 -26.96 11.49
N ALA A 306 -20.41 -27.37 11.80
CA ALA A 306 -19.77 -27.11 13.08
C ALA A 306 -18.53 -26.23 12.90
N TRP A 307 -18.22 -25.44 13.91
CA TRP A 307 -17.29 -24.31 13.80
C TRP A 307 -16.26 -24.30 14.91
N ALA A 308 -15.10 -23.75 14.60
CA ALA A 308 -14.04 -23.39 15.51
C ALA A 308 -13.86 -21.88 15.54
N VAL A 309 -13.41 -21.35 16.67
CA VAL A 309 -13.08 -19.93 16.84
C VAL A 309 -11.59 -19.78 17.13
N ILE A 310 -10.94 -18.79 16.53
CA ILE A 310 -9.56 -18.38 16.84
C ILE A 310 -9.59 -16.97 17.41
N ASP A 311 -9.03 -16.79 18.61
CA ASP A 311 -8.95 -15.54 19.38
C ASP A 311 -10.31 -14.87 19.65
N PRO A 312 -11.08 -15.35 20.64
CA PRO A 312 -12.38 -14.79 21.00
C PRO A 312 -12.32 -13.54 21.89
N GLY A 313 -11.11 -13.04 22.21
CA GLY A 313 -10.91 -11.86 23.05
C GLY A 313 -11.37 -10.55 22.41
N PRO A 314 -11.51 -9.46 23.20
CA PRO A 314 -11.22 -9.33 24.64
C PRO A 314 -12.30 -9.96 25.55
N ASP A 315 -12.23 -9.74 26.88
CA ASP A 315 -13.30 -10.10 27.83
C ASP A 315 -14.49 -9.12 27.69
N ASP A 316 -15.22 -9.25 26.58
CA ASP A 316 -16.39 -8.44 26.26
C ASP A 316 -17.60 -9.35 25.97
N PRO A 317 -18.59 -9.40 26.88
CA PRO A 317 -19.81 -10.18 26.67
C PRO A 317 -20.55 -9.87 25.37
N ALA A 318 -20.56 -8.62 24.93
CA ALA A 318 -21.22 -8.23 23.68
C ALA A 318 -20.49 -8.78 22.46
N HIS A 319 -19.15 -8.84 22.50
CA HIS A 319 -18.35 -9.50 21.46
C HIS A 319 -18.57 -11.01 21.45
N ILE A 320 -18.64 -11.67 22.63
CA ILE A 320 -18.94 -13.09 22.70
C ILE A 320 -20.33 -13.41 22.12
N ASP A 321 -21.34 -12.60 22.44
CA ASP A 321 -22.68 -12.75 21.85
C ASP A 321 -22.65 -12.53 20.33
N ALA A 322 -21.82 -11.59 19.83
CA ALA A 322 -21.62 -11.38 18.41
C ALA A 322 -20.92 -12.58 17.73
N ILE A 323 -19.94 -13.22 18.38
CA ILE A 323 -19.30 -14.46 17.88
C ILE A 323 -20.35 -15.58 17.75
N LEU A 324 -21.18 -15.76 18.78
CA LEU A 324 -22.24 -16.77 18.80
C LEU A 324 -23.26 -16.52 17.69
N HIS A 325 -23.63 -15.26 17.45
CA HIS A 325 -24.56 -14.89 16.38
C HIS A 325 -23.94 -15.03 14.99
N ALA A 326 -22.63 -14.77 14.87
CA ALA A 326 -21.90 -14.87 13.61
C ALA A 326 -21.68 -16.32 13.16
N ALA A 327 -21.60 -17.26 14.09
CA ALA A 327 -21.36 -18.67 13.80
C ALA A 327 -22.60 -19.33 13.15
N PRO A 328 -22.49 -19.85 11.90
CA PRO A 328 -23.61 -20.52 11.23
C PRO A 328 -24.08 -21.82 11.89
N GLY A 329 -23.33 -22.38 12.84
CA GLY A 329 -23.67 -23.57 13.59
C GLY A 329 -22.85 -23.71 14.87
N PRO A 330 -22.95 -24.83 15.61
CA PRO A 330 -22.35 -24.96 16.94
C PRO A 330 -20.83 -24.81 16.91
N ILE A 331 -20.32 -23.98 17.82
CA ILE A 331 -18.89 -23.83 18.08
C ILE A 331 -18.44 -25.03 18.94
N ARG A 332 -17.45 -25.78 18.47
CA ARG A 332 -16.93 -26.99 19.13
C ARG A 332 -15.50 -26.84 19.64
N GLN A 333 -14.76 -25.88 19.09
CA GLN A 333 -13.34 -25.67 19.41
C GLN A 333 -13.05 -24.17 19.51
N ILE A 334 -12.16 -23.80 20.44
CA ILE A 334 -11.68 -22.43 20.64
C ILE A 334 -10.16 -22.48 20.69
N PHE A 335 -9.49 -21.77 19.79
CA PHE A 335 -8.05 -21.66 19.73
C PHE A 335 -7.63 -20.26 20.18
N VAL A 336 -6.57 -20.18 20.98
CA VAL A 336 -5.96 -18.92 21.41
C VAL A 336 -4.54 -18.87 20.88
N THR A 337 -4.19 -17.78 20.19
CA THR A 337 -2.83 -17.56 19.66
C THR A 337 -1.85 -17.28 20.79
N HIS A 338 -2.22 -16.40 21.72
CA HIS A 338 -1.44 -16.05 22.90
C HIS A 338 -2.32 -15.35 23.95
N THR A 339 -1.76 -15.10 25.13
CA THR A 339 -2.51 -14.62 26.30
C THR A 339 -2.46 -13.11 26.49
N HIS A 340 -2.22 -12.29 25.46
CA HIS A 340 -2.51 -10.86 25.61
C HIS A 340 -4.01 -10.61 25.77
N ARG A 341 -4.33 -9.53 26.48
CA ARG A 341 -5.69 -9.26 27.03
C ARG A 341 -6.77 -9.06 25.99
N ASP A 342 -6.40 -8.83 24.76
CA ASP A 342 -7.31 -8.66 23.64
C ASP A 342 -7.54 -9.96 22.85
N HIS A 343 -6.82 -11.05 23.15
CA HIS A 343 -6.94 -12.34 22.46
C HIS A 343 -7.59 -13.46 23.30
N SER A 344 -7.06 -13.76 24.48
CA SER A 344 -7.46 -14.94 25.27
C SER A 344 -8.67 -14.76 26.20
N PRO A 345 -8.93 -13.59 26.83
CA PRO A 345 -9.88 -13.54 27.95
C PRO A 345 -11.31 -13.96 27.60
N GLY A 346 -11.76 -13.68 26.37
CA GLY A 346 -13.08 -14.08 25.87
C GLY A 346 -13.29 -15.60 25.78
N ALA A 347 -12.21 -16.40 25.81
CA ALA A 347 -12.27 -17.85 25.66
C ALA A 347 -13.01 -18.52 26.82
N ARG A 348 -12.90 -17.97 28.04
CA ARG A 348 -13.61 -18.48 29.22
C ARG A 348 -15.13 -18.37 29.03
N LEU A 349 -15.61 -17.16 28.71
CA LEU A 349 -17.04 -16.91 28.55
C LEU A 349 -17.62 -17.67 27.35
N LEU A 350 -16.89 -17.73 26.23
CA LEU A 350 -17.33 -18.49 25.07
C LEU A 350 -17.41 -19.99 25.36
N LYS A 351 -16.44 -20.55 26.10
CA LYS A 351 -16.46 -21.94 26.56
C LYS A 351 -17.65 -22.22 27.47
N GLU A 352 -17.91 -21.36 28.46
CA GLU A 352 -19.06 -21.50 29.36
C GLU A 352 -20.39 -21.57 28.60
N LYS A 353 -20.53 -20.80 27.51
CA LYS A 353 -21.74 -20.77 26.69
C LYS A 353 -21.88 -21.93 25.69
N THR A 354 -20.77 -22.55 25.28
CA THR A 354 -20.76 -23.52 24.15
C THR A 354 -20.35 -24.94 24.55
N GLY A 355 -19.64 -25.11 25.65
CA GLY A 355 -18.97 -26.36 26.01
C GLY A 355 -17.80 -26.72 25.08
N ALA A 356 -17.33 -25.79 24.23
CA ALA A 356 -16.25 -26.02 23.28
C ALA A 356 -14.90 -26.29 23.99
N THR A 357 -14.08 -27.15 23.39
CA THR A 357 -12.73 -27.45 23.88
C THR A 357 -11.79 -26.28 23.57
N THR A 358 -11.03 -25.82 24.57
CA THR A 358 -10.03 -24.76 24.39
C THR A 358 -8.64 -25.32 24.10
N TYR A 359 -7.93 -24.69 23.16
CA TYR A 359 -6.58 -25.04 22.71
C TYR A 359 -5.67 -23.81 22.78
N GLY A 360 -4.41 -23.98 23.18
CA GLY A 360 -3.42 -22.91 23.22
C GLY A 360 -2.26 -23.24 24.15
N MET A 361 -1.61 -22.22 24.70
CA MET A 361 -0.58 -22.37 25.74
C MET A 361 -0.79 -21.32 26.84
N PRO A 362 -0.72 -21.69 28.14
CA PRO A 362 -0.81 -20.73 29.24
C PRO A 362 0.27 -19.64 29.19
N ALA A 363 0.01 -18.51 29.85
CA ALA A 363 0.98 -17.44 30.03
C ALA A 363 2.23 -17.97 30.77
N ARG A 364 3.42 -17.62 30.26
CA ARG A 364 4.70 -17.88 30.95
C ARG A 364 5.13 -16.73 31.86
N HIS A 365 4.55 -15.55 31.64
CA HIS A 365 4.84 -14.31 32.38
C HIS A 365 3.54 -13.59 32.73
N HIS A 366 3.56 -12.79 33.80
CA HIS A 366 2.36 -12.10 34.29
C HIS A 366 2.09 -10.73 33.64
N GLU A 367 3.14 -9.98 33.29
CA GLU A 367 3.00 -8.60 32.81
C GLU A 367 2.25 -8.56 31.46
N GLY A 368 1.15 -7.82 31.40
CA GLY A 368 0.39 -7.61 30.16
C GLY A 368 -0.44 -8.81 29.68
N GLN A 369 -0.39 -9.95 30.38
CA GLN A 369 -1.05 -11.18 29.97
C GLN A 369 -2.28 -11.52 30.83
N ASP A 370 -3.14 -12.35 30.28
CA ASP A 370 -4.19 -13.11 30.95
C ASP A 370 -3.58 -14.37 31.56
N THR A 371 -3.29 -14.30 32.85
CA THR A 371 -2.69 -15.40 33.60
C THR A 371 -3.71 -16.44 34.05
N VAL A 372 -4.99 -16.24 33.76
CA VAL A 372 -6.09 -17.12 34.17
C VAL A 372 -6.42 -18.11 33.05
N PHE A 373 -6.07 -17.81 31.79
CA PHE A 373 -6.28 -18.72 30.68
C PHE A 373 -5.53 -20.05 30.87
N ALA A 374 -6.30 -21.13 30.99
CA ALA A 374 -5.83 -22.51 30.99
C ALA A 374 -6.60 -23.27 29.89
N PRO A 375 -5.94 -23.68 28.79
CA PRO A 375 -6.60 -24.45 27.75
C PRO A 375 -6.89 -25.88 28.22
N ASP A 376 -7.97 -26.49 27.71
CA ASP A 376 -8.22 -27.92 27.91
C ASP A 376 -7.11 -28.77 27.30
N VAL A 377 -6.57 -28.31 26.16
CA VAL A 377 -5.49 -28.96 25.43
C VAL A 377 -4.34 -27.97 25.25
N THR A 378 -3.22 -28.23 25.92
CA THR A 378 -1.98 -27.49 25.66
C THR A 378 -1.35 -28.00 24.38
N LEU A 379 -1.06 -27.10 23.45
CA LEU A 379 -0.46 -27.43 22.16
C LEU A 379 1.07 -27.32 22.21
N GLY A 380 1.73 -28.11 21.38
CA GLY A 380 3.14 -28.02 21.01
C GLY A 380 3.35 -27.56 19.57
N ASP A 381 4.61 -27.41 19.19
CA ASP A 381 4.94 -27.06 17.81
C ASP A 381 4.62 -28.19 16.83
N GLY A 382 3.89 -27.87 15.76
CA GLY A 382 3.56 -28.79 14.69
C GLY A 382 2.35 -29.69 14.95
N ASP A 383 1.75 -29.62 16.14
CA ASP A 383 0.51 -30.31 16.47
C ASP A 383 -0.59 -29.96 15.46
N ALA A 384 -1.38 -30.96 15.06
CA ALA A 384 -2.47 -30.78 14.11
C ALA A 384 -3.79 -31.21 14.75
N VAL A 385 -4.74 -30.28 14.80
CA VAL A 385 -6.08 -30.51 15.33
C VAL A 385 -7.06 -30.60 14.17
N THR A 386 -7.82 -31.68 14.11
CA THR A 386 -8.91 -31.83 13.14
C THR A 386 -10.05 -30.90 13.53
N LEU A 387 -10.40 -29.99 12.61
CA LEU A 387 -11.53 -29.09 12.73
C LEU A 387 -12.85 -29.85 12.54
N PRO A 388 -14.00 -29.32 12.98
CA PRO A 388 -15.27 -30.03 12.93
C PRO A 388 -15.76 -30.33 11.50
N ASP A 389 -15.22 -29.63 10.50
CA ASP A 389 -15.50 -29.84 9.09
C ASP A 389 -14.50 -30.79 8.39
N GLY A 390 -13.57 -31.39 9.15
CA GLY A 390 -12.57 -32.35 8.69
C GLY A 390 -11.25 -31.75 8.22
N ARG A 391 -11.13 -30.42 8.11
CA ARG A 391 -9.86 -29.77 7.77
C ARG A 391 -8.86 -29.84 8.92
N GLN A 392 -7.57 -29.77 8.62
CA GLN A 392 -6.52 -29.75 9.64
C GLN A 392 -6.11 -28.30 9.97
N LEU A 393 -6.15 -27.94 11.24
CA LEU A 393 -5.52 -26.72 11.75
C LEU A 393 -4.21 -27.09 12.45
N ARG A 394 -3.09 -26.56 11.95
CA ARG A 394 -1.76 -26.87 12.47
C ARG A 394 -1.22 -25.73 13.34
N ALA A 395 -0.86 -26.05 14.57
CA ALA A 395 -0.18 -25.13 15.47
C ALA A 395 1.29 -24.96 15.07
N ILE A 396 1.74 -23.72 15.00
CA ILE A 396 3.13 -23.36 14.72
C ILE A 396 3.58 -22.48 15.88
N HIS A 397 4.42 -23.01 16.76
CA HIS A 397 4.96 -22.24 17.87
C HIS A 397 5.86 -21.15 17.29
N THR A 398 5.48 -19.90 17.52
CA THR A 398 6.15 -18.69 17.00
C THR A 398 6.45 -17.71 18.13
N PRO A 399 7.28 -18.12 19.11
CA PRO A 399 7.65 -17.26 20.22
C PRO A 399 8.45 -16.04 19.75
N GLY A 400 8.47 -15.00 20.57
CA GLY A 400 9.25 -13.79 20.34
C GLY A 400 8.45 -12.51 20.52
N HIS A 401 7.19 -12.47 20.11
CA HIS A 401 6.26 -11.42 20.57
C HIS A 401 5.80 -11.71 22.00
N ALA A 402 5.30 -12.93 22.21
CA ALA A 402 5.03 -13.53 23.51
C ALA A 402 5.61 -14.96 23.52
N ALA A 403 6.03 -15.46 24.68
CA ALA A 403 6.72 -16.76 24.77
C ALA A 403 5.79 -17.95 24.47
N ASN A 404 4.49 -17.77 24.65
CA ASN A 404 3.45 -18.77 24.39
C ASN A 404 2.71 -18.58 23.05
N HIS A 405 3.26 -17.75 22.14
CA HIS A 405 2.58 -17.39 20.90
C HIS A 405 2.55 -18.53 19.88
N PHE A 406 1.36 -18.78 19.31
CA PHE A 406 1.11 -19.63 18.15
C PHE A 406 0.62 -18.84 16.95
N CYS A 407 1.15 -19.18 15.78
CA CYS A 407 0.41 -19.03 14.54
C CYS A 407 -0.32 -20.34 14.23
N TYR A 408 -1.46 -20.26 13.55
CA TYR A 408 -2.22 -21.44 13.13
C TYR A 408 -2.27 -21.51 11.60
N ALA A 409 -1.76 -22.59 11.01
CA ALA A 409 -1.85 -22.83 9.57
C ALA A 409 -3.12 -23.62 9.24
N LEU A 410 -3.80 -23.19 8.17
CA LEU A 410 -4.88 -23.90 7.50
C LEU A 410 -4.38 -24.29 6.09
N PRO A 411 -3.74 -25.48 5.94
CA PRO A 411 -3.03 -25.85 4.72
C PRO A 411 -3.90 -25.84 3.46
N ASP A 412 -5.15 -26.30 3.57
CA ASP A 412 -6.09 -26.36 2.45
C ASP A 412 -6.39 -24.99 1.84
N ALA A 413 -6.33 -23.94 2.66
CA ALA A 413 -6.51 -22.55 2.23
C ALA A 413 -5.18 -21.83 1.96
N LYS A 414 -4.04 -22.51 2.15
CA LYS A 414 -2.68 -21.93 2.15
C LYS A 414 -2.58 -20.64 2.96
N LEU A 415 -3.30 -20.61 4.09
CA LEU A 415 -3.49 -19.44 4.93
C LEU A 415 -2.89 -19.69 6.32
N VAL A 416 -2.26 -18.67 6.89
CA VAL A 416 -1.78 -18.71 8.27
C VAL A 416 -2.46 -17.59 9.06
N PHE A 417 -3.13 -17.97 10.15
CA PHE A 417 -3.55 -17.04 11.19
C PHE A 417 -2.32 -16.63 12.00
N THR A 418 -1.92 -15.38 11.89
CA THR A 418 -0.62 -14.93 12.41
C THR A 418 -0.69 -14.35 13.82
N GLY A 419 -1.88 -14.16 14.38
CA GLY A 419 -2.05 -13.43 15.63
C GLY A 419 -1.27 -12.12 15.58
N ASP A 420 -0.48 -11.88 16.63
CA ASP A 420 0.38 -10.71 16.76
C ASP A 420 1.84 -11.00 16.42
N HIS A 421 2.11 -12.05 15.64
CA HIS A 421 3.45 -12.28 15.11
C HIS A 421 3.73 -11.45 13.85
N VAL A 422 2.72 -11.37 12.97
CA VAL A 422 2.73 -10.56 11.74
C VAL A 422 1.38 -9.87 11.62
N MET A 423 1.36 -8.54 11.75
CA MET A 423 0.17 -7.70 11.67
C MET A 423 0.25 -6.72 10.50
N GLN A 424 -0.90 -6.18 10.09
CA GLN A 424 -0.94 -5.23 9.00
C GLN A 424 -0.66 -3.79 9.48
N GLY A 425 0.23 -3.09 8.78
CA GLY A 425 0.43 -1.64 8.95
C GLY A 425 1.40 -1.21 10.04
N SER A 426 1.82 -2.09 10.94
CA SER A 426 2.83 -1.77 11.95
C SER A 426 3.72 -2.96 12.33
N THR A 427 4.83 -2.69 13.02
CA THR A 427 5.65 -3.73 13.63
C THR A 427 5.18 -4.03 15.04
N VAL A 428 5.18 -5.30 15.41
CA VAL A 428 4.79 -5.76 16.75
C VAL A 428 5.75 -5.27 17.81
N VAL A 429 5.31 -5.16 19.06
CA VAL A 429 6.23 -4.86 20.17
C VAL A 429 6.88 -6.15 20.63
N ILE A 430 8.21 -6.15 20.74
CA ILE A 430 8.95 -7.22 21.40
C ILE A 430 9.25 -6.74 22.81
N ASN A 431 8.64 -7.37 23.83
CA ASN A 431 8.70 -6.92 25.22
C ASN A 431 9.34 -7.97 26.14
N PRO A 432 10.65 -7.88 26.42
CA PRO A 432 11.32 -8.77 27.37
C PRO A 432 10.72 -8.69 28.79
N PRO A 433 10.76 -9.79 29.57
CA PRO A 433 11.36 -11.09 29.22
C PRO A 433 10.46 -12.03 28.41
N ASP A 434 9.18 -11.69 28.23
CA ASP A 434 8.23 -12.55 27.51
C ASP A 434 8.48 -12.55 25.99
N GLY A 435 8.82 -11.38 25.44
CA GLY A 435 9.27 -11.22 24.08
C GLY A 435 10.79 -11.30 23.95
N HIS A 436 11.27 -11.83 22.82
CA HIS A 436 12.70 -12.01 22.56
C HIS A 436 13.03 -11.81 21.07
N MET A 437 14.00 -10.96 20.74
CA MET A 437 14.25 -10.53 19.35
C MET A 437 14.83 -11.64 18.48
N ALA A 438 15.80 -12.42 18.97
CA ALA A 438 16.38 -13.51 18.18
C ALA A 438 15.32 -14.58 17.88
N THR A 439 14.50 -14.90 18.88
CA THR A 439 13.41 -15.87 18.75
C THR A 439 12.32 -15.38 17.81
N TYR A 440 11.99 -14.09 17.84
CA TYR A 440 11.05 -13.47 16.92
C TYR A 440 11.53 -13.59 15.46
N LEU A 441 12.81 -13.28 15.19
CA LEU A 441 13.39 -13.40 13.85
C LEU A 441 13.40 -14.86 13.36
N ALA A 442 13.80 -15.81 14.20
CA ALA A 442 13.75 -17.24 13.86
C ALA A 442 12.32 -17.72 13.56
N SER A 443 11.32 -17.22 14.30
CA SER A 443 9.91 -17.52 14.06
C SER A 443 9.40 -16.93 12.74
N LEU A 444 9.86 -15.73 12.36
CA LEU A 444 9.56 -15.15 11.04
C LEU A 444 10.14 -15.99 9.89
N GLU A 445 11.38 -16.46 10.03
CA GLU A 445 12.01 -17.35 9.04
C GLU A 445 11.26 -18.67 8.91
N LYS A 446 10.84 -19.26 10.04
CA LYS A 446 10.01 -20.46 10.07
C LYS A 446 8.67 -20.23 9.35
N LEU A 447 8.00 -19.10 9.56
CA LEU A 447 6.77 -18.76 8.85
C LEU A 447 7.00 -18.55 7.35
N ALA A 448 8.12 -17.94 6.94
CA ALA A 448 8.46 -17.77 5.54
C ALA A 448 8.66 -19.11 4.83
N ALA A 449 9.29 -20.08 5.51
CA ALA A 449 9.54 -21.42 4.97
C ALA A 449 8.26 -22.24 4.70
N LEU A 450 7.14 -21.91 5.35
CA LEU A 450 5.83 -22.53 5.07
C LEU A 450 5.26 -22.12 3.72
N ALA A 451 5.77 -21.04 3.12
CA ALA A 451 5.31 -20.48 1.85
C ALA A 451 3.77 -20.32 1.75
N PRO A 452 3.10 -19.67 2.74
CA PRO A 452 1.66 -19.43 2.63
C PRO A 452 1.36 -18.44 1.51
N GLU A 453 0.13 -18.50 1.00
CA GLU A 453 -0.40 -17.49 0.07
C GLU A 453 -1.03 -16.30 0.81
N TRP A 454 -1.57 -16.55 2.01
CA TRP A 454 -2.32 -15.56 2.80
C TRP A 454 -1.89 -15.53 4.26
N LEU A 455 -1.84 -14.33 4.84
CA LEU A 455 -1.73 -14.12 6.29
C LEU A 455 -3.00 -13.45 6.82
N ALA A 456 -3.59 -14.03 7.86
CA ALA A 456 -4.77 -13.52 8.56
C ALA A 456 -4.34 -13.02 9.96
N PRO A 457 -4.10 -11.71 10.13
CA PRO A 457 -3.51 -11.17 11.35
C PRO A 457 -4.49 -11.00 12.51
N GLY A 458 -3.98 -10.94 13.74
CA GLY A 458 -4.75 -10.51 14.90
C GLY A 458 -5.36 -9.12 14.73
N HIS A 459 -4.69 -8.25 13.96
CA HIS A 459 -5.17 -6.89 13.65
C HIS A 459 -4.97 -6.50 12.19
N GLY A 460 -6.01 -5.91 11.59
CA GLY A 460 -6.00 -5.40 10.22
C GLY A 460 -6.58 -6.38 9.19
N PHE A 461 -6.40 -6.08 7.91
CA PHE A 461 -6.95 -6.90 6.81
C PHE A 461 -6.09 -8.15 6.57
N VAL A 462 -6.69 -9.15 5.90
CA VAL A 462 -5.92 -10.26 5.31
C VAL A 462 -4.85 -9.70 4.36
N MET A 463 -3.68 -10.33 4.37
CA MET A 463 -2.49 -9.90 3.63
C MET A 463 -2.03 -10.94 2.61
N ASP A 464 -1.67 -10.48 1.42
CA ASP A 464 -1.06 -11.24 0.33
C ASP A 464 0.48 -11.16 0.36
N GLN A 465 1.15 -11.81 -0.59
CA GLN A 465 2.61 -11.80 -0.74
C GLN A 465 3.39 -12.02 0.59
N PRO A 466 3.14 -13.12 1.34
CA PRO A 466 3.68 -13.27 2.69
C PRO A 466 5.21 -13.23 2.75
N ALA A 467 5.91 -13.84 1.78
CA ALA A 467 7.37 -13.81 1.70
C ALA A 467 7.92 -12.37 1.65
N ARG A 468 7.32 -11.51 0.82
CA ARG A 468 7.73 -10.09 0.71
C ARG A 468 7.46 -9.32 2.01
N ARG A 469 6.33 -9.60 2.68
CA ARG A 469 5.96 -8.93 3.94
C ARG A 469 6.87 -9.33 5.08
N ILE A 470 7.14 -10.63 5.22
CA ILE A 470 8.05 -11.16 6.22
C ILE A 470 9.48 -10.64 5.99
N ALA A 471 9.98 -10.67 4.75
CA ALA A 471 11.30 -10.12 4.42
C ALA A 471 11.41 -8.63 4.78
N ARG A 472 10.36 -7.83 4.54
CA ARG A 472 10.32 -6.42 4.96
C ARG A 472 10.39 -6.26 6.48
N LEU A 473 9.70 -7.10 7.25
CA LEU A 473 9.76 -7.08 8.71
C LEU A 473 11.16 -7.44 9.22
N VAL A 474 11.77 -8.51 8.68
CA VAL A 474 13.14 -8.91 9.02
C VAL A 474 14.12 -7.77 8.72
N ASN A 475 14.08 -7.20 7.50
CA ASN A 475 14.94 -6.09 7.11
C ASN A 475 14.73 -4.85 8.00
N HIS A 476 13.49 -4.57 8.40
CA HIS A 476 13.20 -3.48 9.33
C HIS A 476 13.88 -3.68 10.69
N ARG A 477 13.82 -4.90 11.25
CA ARG A 477 14.47 -5.23 12.53
C ARG A 477 15.99 -5.18 12.43
N LEU A 478 16.58 -5.74 11.38
CA LEU A 478 18.02 -5.70 11.17
C LEU A 478 18.53 -4.26 10.95
N ALA A 479 17.78 -3.42 10.23
CA ALA A 479 18.10 -2.00 10.10
C ALA A 479 18.02 -1.25 11.43
N ARG A 480 17.11 -1.63 12.34
CA ARG A 480 17.03 -1.07 13.69
C ARG A 480 18.21 -1.53 14.55
N GLU A 481 18.58 -2.80 14.45
CA GLU A 481 19.75 -3.38 15.14
C GLU A 481 21.06 -2.69 14.72
N SER A 482 21.27 -2.48 13.41
CA SER A 482 22.42 -1.72 12.90
C SER A 482 22.45 -0.30 13.47
N ARG A 483 21.30 0.40 13.50
CA ARG A 483 21.21 1.73 14.11
C ARG A 483 21.56 1.72 15.60
N THR A 484 21.22 0.66 16.33
CA THR A 484 21.60 0.48 17.74
C THR A 484 23.12 0.35 17.90
N LEU A 485 23.78 -0.45 17.06
CA LEU A 485 25.24 -0.59 17.08
C LEU A 485 25.95 0.73 16.73
N ASP A 486 25.45 1.48 15.76
CA ASP A 486 25.98 2.79 15.39
C ASP A 486 25.81 3.80 16.54
N ALA A 487 24.66 3.78 17.22
CA ALA A 487 24.40 4.62 18.38
C ALA A 487 25.38 4.32 19.53
N LEU A 488 25.60 3.04 19.84
CA LEU A 488 26.57 2.61 20.86
C LEU A 488 28.00 3.01 20.50
N ALA A 489 28.39 2.87 19.22
CA ALA A 489 29.72 3.28 18.77
C ALA A 489 29.93 4.80 18.87
N ARG A 490 28.90 5.58 18.58
CA ARG A 490 28.96 7.05 18.61
C ARG A 490 28.92 7.63 20.02
N LEU A 491 28.07 7.09 20.88
CA LEU A 491 27.84 7.62 22.24
C LEU A 491 28.82 7.06 23.27
N GLY A 492 29.43 5.90 23.00
CA GLY A 492 30.13 5.14 24.03
C GLY A 492 29.15 4.45 24.99
N PRO A 493 29.58 4.09 26.21
CA PRO A 493 28.71 3.53 27.23
C PRO A 493 27.49 4.43 27.52
N ALA A 494 26.28 3.89 27.34
CA ALA A 494 25.03 4.66 27.44
C ALA A 494 23.90 3.82 28.04
N THR A 495 22.98 4.46 28.78
CA THR A 495 21.77 3.78 29.26
C THR A 495 20.75 3.65 28.12
N ILE A 496 19.75 2.78 28.32
CA ILE A 496 18.69 2.60 27.33
C ILE A 496 17.87 3.89 27.12
N GLU A 497 17.73 4.73 28.16
CA GLU A 497 17.07 6.04 28.09
C GLU A 497 17.80 6.99 27.15
N THR A 498 19.14 6.99 27.18
CA THR A 498 19.97 7.80 26.27
C THR A 498 19.96 7.26 24.85
N LEU A 499 19.95 5.94 24.67
CA LEU A 499 19.96 5.30 23.35
C LEU A 499 18.62 5.43 22.62
N THR A 500 17.50 5.35 23.34
CA THR A 500 16.14 5.36 22.75
C THR A 500 15.91 6.51 21.77
N PRO A 501 16.08 7.80 22.13
CA PRO A 501 15.80 8.90 21.21
C PRO A 501 16.74 8.96 20.01
N VAL A 502 17.93 8.37 20.11
CA VAL A 502 18.89 8.28 19.00
C VAL A 502 18.50 7.18 18.02
N VAL A 503 18.24 5.97 18.53
CA VAL A 503 17.89 4.81 17.72
C VAL A 503 16.50 4.97 17.09
N TYR A 504 15.59 5.63 17.81
CA TYR A 504 14.20 5.89 17.43
C TYR A 504 13.92 7.36 17.09
N ALA A 505 14.92 8.06 16.51
CA ALA A 505 14.76 9.44 16.06
C ALA A 505 13.64 9.63 15.01
N ASP A 506 13.31 8.57 14.27
CA ASP A 506 12.22 8.47 13.31
C ASP A 506 10.84 8.19 13.94
N VAL A 507 10.77 8.00 15.26
CA VAL A 507 9.54 7.71 15.99
C VAL A 507 9.17 8.90 16.89
N PRO A 508 7.91 9.35 16.91
CA PRO A 508 7.47 10.44 17.79
C PRO A 508 7.80 10.15 19.27
N ALA A 509 8.26 11.16 20.01
CA ALA A 509 8.68 11.03 21.41
C ALA A 509 7.61 10.40 22.32
N ALA A 510 6.33 10.67 22.05
CA ALA A 510 5.21 10.07 22.78
C ALA A 510 5.17 8.52 22.72
N ARG A 511 5.84 7.90 21.74
CA ARG A 511 5.92 6.45 21.57
C ARG A 511 7.24 5.85 22.08
N HIS A 512 8.17 6.66 22.58
CA HIS A 512 9.48 6.17 23.03
C HIS A 512 9.40 5.21 24.21
N ALA A 513 8.39 5.33 25.08
CA ALA A 513 8.19 4.38 26.19
C ALA A 513 7.96 2.94 25.68
N VAL A 514 7.17 2.78 24.62
CA VAL A 514 6.91 1.48 23.98
C VAL A 514 8.13 1.05 23.16
N ALA A 515 8.73 1.97 22.39
CA ALA A 515 9.93 1.69 21.60
C ALA A 515 11.10 1.18 22.45
N ARG A 516 11.25 1.67 23.68
CA ARG A 516 12.26 1.24 24.64
C ARG A 516 12.21 -0.26 24.92
N ARG A 517 11.00 -0.86 24.97
CA ARG A 517 10.85 -2.31 25.18
C ARG A 517 11.47 -3.10 24.03
N SER A 518 11.24 -2.68 22.79
CA SER A 518 11.88 -3.30 21.62
C SER A 518 13.37 -2.98 21.50
N LEU A 519 13.82 -1.81 21.98
CA LEU A 519 15.25 -1.51 22.07
C LEU A 519 15.95 -2.46 23.05
N GLN A 520 15.34 -2.72 24.20
CA GLN A 520 15.85 -3.67 25.18
C GLN A 520 16.03 -5.05 24.54
N ALA A 521 15.03 -5.54 23.79
CA ALA A 521 15.12 -6.82 23.09
C ALA A 521 16.24 -6.85 22.02
N HIS A 522 16.49 -5.74 21.32
CA HIS A 522 17.63 -5.63 20.41
C HIS A 522 18.97 -5.68 21.16
N LEU A 523 19.08 -4.98 22.28
CA LEU A 523 20.30 -4.94 23.08
C LEU A 523 20.62 -6.31 23.70
N GLU A 524 19.61 -7.01 24.20
CA GLU A 524 19.73 -8.40 24.70
C GLU A 524 20.24 -9.34 23.60
N LYS A 525 19.59 -9.35 22.42
CA LYS A 525 20.08 -10.13 21.28
C LYS A 525 21.52 -9.76 20.90
N LEU A 526 21.86 -8.47 20.84
CA LEU A 526 23.22 -8.03 20.53
C LEU A 526 24.24 -8.51 21.59
N ALA A 527 23.84 -8.62 22.86
CA ALA A 527 24.69 -9.20 23.89
C ALA A 527 24.86 -10.72 23.73
N GLU A 528 23.80 -11.44 23.37
CA GLU A 528 23.87 -12.87 23.04
C GLU A 528 24.78 -13.13 21.85
N ASP A 529 24.72 -12.28 20.82
CA ASP A 529 25.60 -12.30 19.65
C ASP A 529 27.05 -11.85 19.98
N GLY A 530 27.30 -11.41 21.22
CA GLY A 530 28.60 -10.93 21.68
C GLY A 530 28.99 -9.57 21.12
N LEU A 531 28.07 -8.80 20.53
CA LEU A 531 28.27 -7.49 19.89
C LEU A 531 27.98 -6.30 20.83
N ALA A 532 27.32 -6.54 21.96
CA ALA A 532 27.10 -5.56 23.01
C ALA A 532 27.33 -6.18 24.40
N SER A 533 27.49 -5.34 25.41
CA SER A 533 27.54 -5.75 26.82
C SER A 533 26.91 -4.68 27.69
N VAL A 534 26.34 -5.07 28.82
CA VAL A 534 25.76 -4.15 29.82
C VAL A 534 26.58 -4.22 31.11
N SER A 535 26.88 -3.07 31.72
CA SER A 535 27.54 -2.99 33.02
C SER A 535 26.56 -3.22 34.18
N ALA A 536 27.07 -3.35 35.41
CA ALA A 536 26.22 -3.46 36.60
C ALA A 536 25.33 -2.21 36.81
N GLU A 537 25.78 -1.05 36.32
CA GLU A 537 25.07 0.23 36.36
C GLU A 537 24.07 0.41 35.20
N GLY A 538 23.85 -0.63 34.39
CA GLY A 538 22.89 -0.61 33.27
C GLY A 538 23.38 0.16 32.04
N GLN A 539 24.69 0.40 31.92
CA GLN A 539 25.26 1.05 30.74
C GLN A 539 25.60 0.02 29.66
N TRP A 540 24.97 0.18 28.50
CA TRP A 540 25.24 -0.60 27.31
C TRP A 540 26.44 -0.03 26.55
N ARG A 541 27.33 -0.91 26.10
CA ARG A 541 28.45 -0.55 25.22
C ARG A 541 28.59 -1.58 24.11
N ARG A 542 29.07 -1.14 22.95
CA ARG A 542 29.49 -2.05 21.87
C ARG A 542 30.74 -2.81 22.31
N THR A 543 30.79 -4.09 22.06
CA THR A 543 31.99 -4.90 22.29
C THR A 543 32.89 -4.84 21.06
N SER A 544 34.20 -4.77 21.30
CA SER A 544 35.22 -4.98 20.28
C SER A 544 35.43 -6.47 20.12
N VAL A 545 34.61 -7.16 19.34
CA VAL A 545 34.94 -8.55 18.98
C VAL A 545 36.02 -8.49 17.89
N ALA A 546 37.22 -8.95 18.23
CA ALA A 546 38.19 -9.40 17.24
C ALA A 546 37.53 -10.54 16.47
N MET A 547 37.32 -10.38 15.16
CA MET A 547 36.78 -11.45 14.32
C MET A 547 37.65 -12.70 14.52
N ALA A 548 37.10 -13.73 15.18
CA ALA A 548 37.64 -15.07 15.06
C ALA A 548 37.44 -15.51 13.60
N PRO A 549 38.47 -16.00 12.90
CA PRO A 549 38.34 -16.40 11.52
C PRO A 549 37.35 -17.57 11.43
N ARG A 550 36.33 -17.42 10.58
CA ARG A 550 35.50 -18.53 10.11
C ARG A 550 36.19 -19.23 8.94
#